data_AF-A0A183MCI2-F1
#
_entry.id   AF-A0A183MCI2-F1
#
_cell.length_a   1.000
_cell.length_b   1.000
_cell.length_c   1.000
_cell.angle_alpha   90.00
_cell.angle_beta   90.00
_cell.angle_gamma   90.00
#
_symmetry.space_group_name_H-M   'P 1'
#
loop_
_entity.id
_entity.type
_entity.pdbx_description
1 polymer ?
#
loop_
_entity_poly.entity_id
_entity_poly.type
_entity_poly.pdbx_seq_one_letter_code
_entity_poly.pdbx_strand_id
1 'polypeptide(L)'
;IVVFIYYVVTYNNKPSSSSIVTASSGVPIDSIFIYNPTKRHEVWRFLTYMFIHNGYVHLAFNCLLQVVLGLLLEIVHKFWRVGLVYLLGVIAGSLAHSVSDPFVLLAGASGGCYALIGAHLATVIMVCWVFSFSTVYF
;
A
#
# COMPACT_ATOMS: atom_id res chain seq x y z
N ILE A 1 2.81 -11.13 -1.45
CA ILE A 1 3.97 -11.80 -2.09
C ILE A 1 3.53 -12.88 -3.07
N VAL A 2 2.87 -13.96 -2.63
CA VAL A 2 2.46 -15.09 -3.52
C VAL A 2 1.69 -14.63 -4.76
N VAL A 3 0.68 -13.78 -4.59
CA VAL A 3 -0.11 -13.22 -5.71
C VAL A 3 0.78 -12.51 -6.72
N PHE A 4 1.71 -11.66 -6.26
CA PHE A 4 2.63 -10.95 -7.15
C PHE A 4 3.51 -11.93 -7.94
N ILE A 5 4.11 -12.92 -7.27
CA ILE A 5 4.97 -13.92 -7.92
C ILE A 5 4.20 -14.70 -8.98
N TYR A 6 2.97 -15.14 -8.68
CA TYR A 6 2.12 -15.82 -9.64
C TYR A 6 1.90 -14.99 -10.91
N TYR A 7 1.55 -13.70 -10.76
CA TYR A 7 1.34 -12.82 -11.91
C TYR A 7 2.62 -12.50 -12.66
N VAL A 8 3.76 -12.36 -11.98
CA VAL A 8 5.05 -12.13 -12.63
C VAL A 8 5.46 -13.34 -13.48
N VAL A 9 5.37 -14.55 -12.94
CA VAL A 9 5.67 -15.79 -13.68
C VAL A 9 4.74 -15.93 -14.87
N THR A 10 3.44 -15.73 -14.67
CA THR A 10 2.45 -15.82 -15.76
C THR A 10 2.69 -14.77 -16.84
N TYR A 11 3.04 -13.54 -16.46
CA TYR A 11 3.30 -12.43 -17.37
C TYR A 11 4.58 -12.63 -18.17
N ASN A 12 5.67 -13.06 -17.53
CA ASN A 12 6.95 -13.31 -18.19
C ASN A 12 6.92 -14.50 -19.17
N ASN A 13 5.98 -15.45 -18.99
CA ASN A 13 5.83 -16.60 -19.87
C ASN A 13 4.99 -16.34 -21.14
N LYS A 14 4.38 -15.15 -21.29
CA LYS A 14 3.59 -14.83 -22.49
C LYS A 14 4.49 -14.35 -23.63
N PRO A 15 4.35 -14.92 -24.85
CA PRO A 15 5.16 -14.53 -26.02
C PRO A 15 4.91 -13.09 -26.50
N SER A 16 3.79 -12.49 -26.09
CA SER A 16 3.38 -11.12 -26.43
C SER A 16 3.78 -10.06 -25.37
N SER A 17 4.42 -10.45 -24.28
CA SER A 17 4.84 -9.52 -23.23
C SER A 17 6.07 -8.73 -23.69
N SER A 18 5.87 -7.47 -24.07
CA SER A 18 6.93 -6.56 -24.53
C SER A 18 7.85 -6.07 -23.40
N SER A 19 7.57 -6.41 -22.15
CA SER A 19 8.41 -6.07 -21.00
C SER A 19 8.47 -7.22 -20.00
N ILE A 20 9.67 -7.50 -19.47
CA ILE A 20 9.90 -8.46 -18.39
C ILE A 20 9.86 -7.70 -17.07
N VAL A 21 9.30 -8.31 -16.02
CA VAL A 21 9.43 -7.75 -14.66
C VAL A 21 10.87 -7.93 -14.17
N THR A 22 11.56 -6.81 -14.04
CA THR A 22 12.95 -6.74 -13.55
C THR A 22 12.98 -6.40 -12.06
N ALA A 23 14.19 -6.21 -11.51
CA ALA A 23 14.36 -5.78 -10.12
C ALA A 23 13.68 -4.43 -9.84
N SER A 24 13.81 -3.46 -10.75
CA SER A 24 13.42 -2.06 -10.51
C SER A 24 12.22 -1.60 -11.32
N SER A 25 11.81 -2.35 -12.35
CA SER A 25 10.74 -1.96 -13.26
C SER A 25 9.97 -3.16 -13.81
N GLY A 26 8.76 -2.89 -14.29
CA GLY A 26 7.87 -3.88 -14.89
C GLY A 26 6.68 -4.17 -13.99
N VAL A 27 5.49 -4.01 -14.57
CA VAL A 27 4.21 -4.20 -13.88
C VAL A 27 3.43 -5.28 -14.64
N PRO A 28 2.89 -6.31 -13.97
CA PRO A 28 1.94 -7.24 -14.56
C PRO A 28 0.59 -6.56 -14.88
N ILE A 29 0.54 -5.80 -15.98
CA ILE A 29 -0.62 -4.97 -16.38
C ILE A 29 -1.87 -5.80 -16.69
N ASP A 30 -1.70 -7.06 -17.09
CA ASP A 30 -2.81 -7.98 -17.39
C ASP A 30 -3.54 -8.50 -16.14
N SER A 31 -3.04 -8.17 -14.95
CA SER A 31 -3.63 -8.67 -13.71
C SER A 31 -5.01 -8.07 -13.46
N ILE A 32 -5.96 -8.90 -12.99
CA ILE A 32 -7.28 -8.40 -12.58
C ILE A 32 -7.23 -7.54 -11.32
N PHE A 33 -6.09 -7.55 -10.62
CA PHE A 33 -5.92 -6.86 -9.34
C PHE A 33 -5.38 -5.44 -9.48
N ILE A 34 -4.74 -5.09 -10.61
CA ILE A 34 -4.26 -3.73 -10.83
C ILE A 34 -5.44 -2.75 -10.86
N TYR A 35 -5.23 -1.55 -10.32
CA TYR A 35 -6.21 -0.49 -10.46
C TYR A 35 -6.20 0.04 -11.89
N ASN A 36 -7.37 0.00 -12.54
CA ASN A 36 -7.55 0.47 -13.90
C ASN A 36 -8.60 1.60 -13.94
N PRO A 37 -8.22 2.82 -14.37
CA PRO A 37 -9.13 3.98 -14.36
C PRO A 37 -10.32 3.84 -15.30
N THR A 38 -10.24 2.97 -16.32
CA THR A 38 -11.37 2.66 -17.22
C THR A 38 -12.41 1.75 -16.56
N LYS A 39 -12.04 1.07 -15.47
CA LYS A 39 -12.86 0.06 -14.79
C LYS A 39 -13.16 0.43 -13.33
N ARG A 40 -13.40 1.72 -13.06
CA ARG A 40 -13.74 2.21 -11.70
C ARG A 40 -15.01 1.59 -11.10
N HIS A 41 -15.91 1.05 -11.92
CA HIS A 41 -17.08 0.30 -11.44
C HIS A 41 -16.70 -1.03 -10.75
N GLU A 42 -15.50 -1.56 -11.02
CA GLU A 42 -14.94 -2.75 -10.38
C GLU A 42 -14.34 -2.37 -9.00
N VAL A 43 -15.20 -2.13 -8.00
CA VAL A 43 -14.83 -1.54 -6.70
C VAL A 43 -13.71 -2.29 -5.97
N TRP A 44 -13.60 -3.61 -6.16
CA TRP A 44 -12.51 -4.39 -5.55
C TRP A 44 -11.12 -3.92 -5.99
N ARG A 45 -10.97 -3.30 -7.17
CA ARG A 45 -9.68 -2.77 -7.67
C ARG A 45 -9.10 -1.67 -6.81
N PHE A 46 -9.92 -0.94 -6.05
CA PHE A 46 -9.46 0.07 -5.09
C PHE A 46 -8.75 -0.53 -3.88
N LEU A 47 -8.93 -1.83 -3.64
CA LEU A 47 -8.24 -2.56 -2.58
C LEU A 47 -7.17 -3.51 -3.14
N THR A 48 -7.49 -4.28 -4.18
CA THR A 48 -6.64 -5.39 -4.64
C THR A 48 -5.34 -4.94 -5.31
N TYR A 49 -5.24 -3.67 -5.71
CA TYR A 49 -4.03 -3.15 -6.35
C TYR A 49 -2.78 -3.24 -5.45
N MET A 50 -2.97 -3.32 -4.13
CA MET A 50 -1.89 -3.55 -3.17
C MET A 50 -1.11 -4.85 -3.39
N PHE A 51 -1.67 -5.81 -4.14
CA PHE A 51 -0.99 -7.08 -4.43
C PHE A 51 -0.07 -7.02 -5.65
N ILE A 52 -0.19 -5.99 -6.49
CA ILE A 52 0.61 -5.82 -7.71
C ILE A 52 1.65 -4.74 -7.46
N HIS A 53 2.87 -4.91 -7.97
CA HIS A 53 3.98 -3.98 -7.75
C HIS A 53 4.75 -3.72 -9.05
N ASN A 54 5.58 -2.68 -9.04
CA ASN A 54 6.45 -2.30 -10.14
C ASN A 54 7.89 -2.79 -9.85
N GLY A 55 8.20 -4.02 -10.23
CA GLY A 55 9.48 -4.67 -9.91
C GLY A 55 9.57 -5.28 -8.50
N TYR A 56 10.59 -6.11 -8.31
CA TYR A 56 10.82 -6.85 -7.06
C TYR A 56 11.27 -5.96 -5.90
N VAL A 57 12.09 -4.94 -6.17
CA VAL A 57 12.58 -4.00 -5.14
C VAL A 57 11.41 -3.20 -4.56
N HIS A 58 10.46 -2.78 -5.40
CA HIS A 58 9.28 -2.07 -4.94
C HIS A 58 8.42 -2.94 -4.01
N LEU A 59 8.23 -4.23 -4.33
CA LEU A 59 7.57 -5.17 -3.42
C LEU A 59 8.34 -5.33 -2.11
N ALA A 60 9.65 -5.60 -2.17
CA ALA A 60 10.48 -5.83 -1.01
C ALA A 60 10.46 -4.62 -0.04
N PHE A 61 10.55 -3.41 -0.59
CA PHE A 61 10.49 -2.19 0.19
C PHE A 61 9.14 -1.98 0.87
N ASN A 62 8.02 -2.22 0.17
CA ASN A 62 6.69 -2.15 0.79
C ASN A 62 6.52 -3.20 1.89
N CYS A 63 6.99 -4.43 1.68
CA CYS A 63 6.94 -5.46 2.71
C CYS A 63 7.80 -5.08 3.93
N LEU A 64 9.00 -4.53 3.71
CA LEU A 64 9.86 -4.05 4.79
C LEU A 64 9.17 -2.95 5.60
N LEU A 65 8.64 -1.92 4.93
CA LEU A 65 7.92 -0.83 5.59
C LEU A 65 6.69 -1.34 6.35
N GLN A 66 5.90 -2.22 5.74
CA GLN A 66 4.72 -2.79 6.37
C GLN A 66 5.08 -3.60 7.63
N VAL A 67 6.12 -4.43 7.59
CA VAL A 67 6.56 -5.21 8.74
C VAL A 67 7.12 -4.30 9.83
N VAL A 68 8.05 -3.40 9.49
CA VAL A 68 8.67 -2.52 10.48
C VAL A 68 7.65 -1.57 11.10
N LEU A 69 6.91 -0.82 10.29
CA LEU A 69 5.95 0.16 10.82
C LEU A 69 4.72 -0.50 11.44
N GLY A 70 4.27 -1.62 10.87
CA GLY A 70 3.12 -2.37 11.35
C GLY A 70 3.39 -3.03 12.70
N LEU A 71 4.51 -3.74 12.86
CA LEU A 71 4.87 -4.39 14.12
C LEU A 71 5.05 -3.37 15.25
N LEU A 72 5.70 -2.24 14.98
CA LEU A 72 5.88 -1.19 15.97
C LEU A 72 4.54 -0.64 16.49
N LEU A 73 3.54 -0.46 15.61
CA LEU A 73 2.21 -0.04 16.03
C LEU A 73 1.41 -1.18 16.68
N GLU A 74 1.59 -2.41 16.23
CA GLU A 74 0.85 -3.58 16.72
C GLU A 74 1.14 -3.86 18.20
N ILE A 75 2.40 -3.70 18.62
CA ILE A 75 2.84 -3.84 20.01
C ILE A 75 2.08 -2.88 20.95
N VAL A 76 1.69 -1.70 20.46
CA VAL A 76 1.00 -0.67 21.26
C VAL A 76 -0.53 -0.73 21.10
N HIS A 77 -1.02 -0.91 19.87
CA HIS A 77 -2.42 -0.68 19.49
C HIS A 77 -3.20 -1.94 19.16
N LYS A 78 -2.56 -3.12 19.15
CA LYS A 78 -3.10 -4.42 18.71
C LYS A 78 -3.28 -4.53 17.20
N PHE A 79 -3.15 -5.75 16.69
CA PHE A 79 -3.07 -6.05 15.25
C PHE A 79 -4.28 -5.56 14.43
N TRP A 80 -5.51 -5.70 14.96
CA TRP A 80 -6.72 -5.39 14.19
C TRP A 80 -6.90 -3.90 13.93
N ARG A 81 -6.47 -3.03 14.85
CA ARG A 81 -6.51 -1.56 14.65
C ARG A 81 -5.53 -1.14 13.57
N VAL A 82 -4.31 -1.68 13.63
CA VAL A 82 -3.25 -1.41 12.65
C VAL A 82 -3.65 -1.94 11.27
N GLY A 83 -4.24 -3.14 11.21
CA GLY A 83 -4.76 -3.72 9.99
C GLY A 83 -5.85 -2.85 9.34
N LEU A 84 -6.79 -2.33 10.13
CA LEU A 84 -7.82 -1.41 9.62
C LEU A 84 -7.22 -0.12 9.07
N VAL A 85 -6.28 0.51 9.79
CA VAL A 85 -5.61 1.73 9.32
C VAL A 85 -4.87 1.48 8.01
N TYR A 86 -4.16 0.36 7.90
CA TYR A 86 -3.46 -0.01 6.67
C TYR A 86 -4.43 -0.20 5.50
N LEU A 87 -5.52 -0.97 5.68
CA LEU A 87 -6.50 -1.23 4.62
C LEU A 87 -7.23 0.05 4.19
N LEU A 88 -7.61 0.91 5.14
CA LEU A 88 -8.18 2.22 4.84
C LEU A 88 -7.18 3.12 4.12
N GLY A 89 -5.89 3.05 4.47
CA GLY A 89 -4.81 3.73 3.76
C GLY A 89 -4.68 3.31 2.30
N VAL A 90 -4.79 2.01 2.01
CA VAL A 90 -4.81 1.48 0.64
C VAL A 90 -6.01 2.02 -0.14
N ILE A 91 -7.21 1.98 0.45
CA ILE A 91 -8.42 2.50 -0.20
C ILE A 91 -8.31 4.02 -0.40
N ALA A 92 -7.89 4.77 0.61
CA ALA A 92 -7.70 6.22 0.51
C ALA A 92 -6.64 6.58 -0.54
N GLY A 93 -5.55 5.81 -0.62
CA GLY A 93 -4.49 6.00 -1.61
C GLY A 93 -4.99 5.81 -3.05
N SER A 94 -5.77 4.76 -3.32
CA SER A 94 -6.36 4.57 -4.66
C SER A 94 -7.42 5.61 -4.99
N LEU A 95 -8.23 6.04 -4.02
CA LEU A 95 -9.19 7.13 -4.21
C LEU A 95 -8.48 8.45 -4.51
N ALA A 96 -7.47 8.81 -3.74
CA ALA A 96 -6.67 10.02 -3.97
C ALA A 96 -6.01 9.99 -5.35
N HIS A 97 -5.38 8.88 -5.72
CA HIS A 97 -4.81 8.69 -7.07
C HIS A 97 -5.88 8.78 -8.16
N SER A 98 -7.09 8.26 -7.93
CA SER A 98 -8.16 8.30 -8.92
C SER A 98 -8.59 9.72 -9.30
N VAL A 99 -8.33 10.68 -8.39
CA VAL A 99 -8.61 12.11 -8.54
C VAL A 99 -7.37 12.86 -9.05
N SER A 100 -6.18 12.59 -8.51
CA SER A 100 -4.94 13.29 -8.92
C SER A 100 -4.47 12.90 -10.31
N ASP A 101 -4.48 11.59 -10.61
CA ASP A 101 -3.94 11.00 -11.83
C ASP A 101 -4.98 10.06 -12.46
N PRO A 102 -6.07 10.62 -13.02
CA PRO A 102 -7.28 9.87 -13.35
C PRO A 102 -7.14 8.93 -14.55
N PHE A 103 -6.01 8.92 -15.26
CA PHE A 103 -5.77 8.13 -16.47
C PHE A 103 -4.62 7.12 -16.33
N VAL A 104 -4.00 7.03 -15.15
CA VAL A 104 -2.82 6.19 -14.93
C VAL A 104 -3.20 4.93 -14.15
N LEU A 105 -2.56 3.79 -14.51
CA LEU A 105 -2.68 2.53 -13.77
C LEU A 105 -1.98 2.65 -12.43
N LEU A 106 -2.57 2.10 -11.37
CA LEU A 106 -1.99 2.13 -10.03
C LEU A 106 -1.68 0.70 -9.55
N ALA A 107 -0.47 0.54 -9.01
CA ALA A 107 0.03 -0.68 -8.40
C ALA A 107 0.89 -0.33 -7.18
N GLY A 108 0.78 -1.13 -6.12
CA GLY A 108 1.66 -1.08 -4.96
C GLY A 108 0.91 -0.87 -3.65
N ALA A 109 1.44 -1.43 -2.57
CA ALA A 109 0.88 -1.33 -1.23
C ALA A 109 1.22 -0.01 -0.49
N SER A 110 1.80 0.97 -1.18
CA SER A 110 2.40 2.17 -0.57
C SER A 110 1.38 3.05 0.14
N GLY A 111 0.13 3.11 -0.34
CA GLY A 111 -0.95 3.83 0.34
C GLY A 111 -1.18 3.35 1.78
N GLY A 112 -1.10 2.04 2.01
CA GLY A 112 -1.15 1.47 3.35
C GLY A 112 0.09 1.81 4.18
N CYS A 113 1.28 1.80 3.58
CA CYS A 113 2.51 2.19 4.27
C CYS A 113 2.48 3.66 4.71
N TYR A 114 1.99 4.58 3.87
CA TYR A 114 1.83 5.98 4.24
C TYR A 114 0.81 6.18 5.37
N ALA A 115 -0.27 5.40 5.39
CA ALA A 115 -1.21 5.42 6.52
C ALA A 115 -0.56 4.96 7.83
N LEU A 116 0.32 3.96 7.80
CA LEU A 116 1.08 3.54 8.99
C LEU A 116 2.05 4.65 9.46
N ILE A 117 2.72 5.35 8.54
CA ILE A 117 3.55 6.52 8.89
C ILE A 117 2.68 7.60 9.55
N GLY A 118 1.50 7.88 8.99
CA GLY A 118 0.55 8.82 9.57
C GLY A 118 0.08 8.41 10.97
N ALA A 119 -0.13 7.12 11.22
CA ALA A 119 -0.52 6.59 12.52
C ALA A 119 0.61 6.71 13.57
N HIS A 120 1.87 6.53 13.16
CA HIS A 120 3.03 6.82 14.02
C HIS A 120 3.06 8.31 14.41
N LEU A 121 2.90 9.21 13.42
CA LEU A 121 2.86 10.65 13.67
C LEU A 121 1.71 11.02 14.61
N ALA A 122 0.51 10.47 14.38
CA ALA A 122 -0.64 10.68 15.25
C ALA A 122 -0.37 10.20 16.70
N THR A 123 0.28 9.05 16.86
CA THR A 123 0.67 8.54 18.19
C THR A 123 1.60 9.51 18.90
N VAL A 124 2.62 10.04 18.22
CA VAL A 124 3.56 11.03 18.78
C VAL A 124 2.83 12.31 19.18
N ILE A 125 1.97 12.84 18.30
CA ILE A 125 1.21 14.07 18.56
C ILE A 125 0.31 13.90 19.79
N MET A 126 -0.43 12.78 19.88
CA MET A 126 -1.32 12.52 21.02
C MET A 126 -0.55 12.42 22.34
N VAL A 127 0.62 11.79 22.32
CA VAL A 127 1.49 11.69 23.50
C VAL A 127 2.00 13.07 23.91
N CYS A 128 2.54 13.86 22.98
CA CYS A 128 3.00 15.23 23.26
C CYS A 128 1.89 16.13 23.80
N TRP A 129 0.67 15.99 23.25
CA TRP A 129 -0.49 16.74 23.68
C TRP A 129 -0.84 16.42 25.15
N VAL A 130 -0.89 15.13 25.53
CA VAL A 130 -1.16 14.70 26.91
C VAL A 130 -0.09 15.22 27.89
N PHE A 131 1.20 15.18 27.52
CA PHE A 131 2.27 15.71 28.37
C PHE A 131 2.18 17.22 28.56
N SER A 132 1.83 17.98 27.51
CA SER A 132 1.65 19.43 27.61
C SER A 132 0.55 19.81 28.63
N PHE A 133 -0.61 19.15 28.57
CA PHE A 133 -1.67 19.39 29.56
C PHE A 133 -1.26 18.98 30.98
N SER A 134 -0.55 17.86 31.12
CA SER A 134 -0.12 17.39 32.45
C SER A 134 0.90 18.32 33.11
N THR A 135 1.62 19.15 32.34
CA THR A 135 2.62 20.10 32.86
C THR A 135 2.03 21.47 33.18
N VAL A 136 0.85 21.80 32.65
CA VAL A 136 0.17 23.10 32.85
C VAL A 136 -0.74 23.10 34.09
N TYR A 137 -1.06 21.94 34.65
CA TYR A 137 -1.89 21.79 35.85
C TYR A 137 -1.10 21.48 37.14
N PHE A 138 0.21 21.75 37.16
CA PHE A 138 1.04 21.76 38.37
C PHE A 138 1.75 23.10 38.53
#